data_AF-A0A0K8R249-F1
#
_entry.id   AF-A0A0K8R249-F1
#
_cell.length_a   1.000
_cell.length_b   1.000
_cell.length_c   1.000
_cell.angle_alpha   90.00
_cell.angle_beta   90.00
_cell.angle_gamma   90.00
#
_symmetry.space_group_name_H-M   'P 1'
#
loop_
_entity.id
_entity.type
_entity.pdbx_description
1 polymer ?
#
loop_
_entity_poly.entity_id
_entity_poly.type
_entity_poly.pdbx_seq_one_letter_code
_entity_poly.pdbx_strand_id
1 'polypeptide(L)'
;MRSIYLMFISMVFLLAGCQKEDQISLVRITYPYDGAVFFKGEKVKISVDASDEMANVKEVQFSVDGKVIFLDQRAPFEYTWTTGNEDVGIRNIGIRVMNSGSVLGETGMTVKVDSTFTDPRDGRTYKIITIGDNVWFAENLAWLPDISQPTEGSISEKHYYVNGYSGNLVQNARQNENYRKYGALYNYAAAVTACPPGWRLPTDEEWMELERIIGIPEGELTKQGARGTNQDSSVKATFGWPENGNNLSGFTALPAGYCWPGNYSEDADSPAVFGSNLASWWTASSKDAEKAWFRSLISGVDGVVRGYHPKSYGLSIRCIRDRK
;
A
#
# COMPACT_ATOMS: atom_id res chain seq x y z
N MET A 1 -42.68 -52.12 -75.77
CA MET A 1 -41.99 -52.40 -74.49
C MET A 1 -40.54 -51.93 -74.62
N ARG A 2 -40.30 -50.68 -74.20
CA ARG A 2 -39.35 -50.24 -73.15
C ARG A 2 -37.90 -50.05 -73.62
N SER A 3 -37.58 -48.80 -73.96
CA SER A 3 -36.23 -48.24 -74.05
C SER A 3 -35.54 -48.23 -72.68
N ILE A 4 -34.25 -48.59 -72.67
CA ILE A 4 -33.36 -48.52 -71.51
C ILE A 4 -32.61 -47.18 -71.59
N TYR A 5 -32.84 -46.29 -70.61
CA TYR A 5 -32.01 -45.11 -70.38
C TYR A 5 -30.94 -45.45 -69.33
N LEU A 6 -29.67 -45.35 -69.70
CA LEU A 6 -28.54 -45.40 -68.78
C LEU A 6 -28.34 -44.01 -68.16
N MET A 7 -28.58 -43.87 -66.86
CA MET A 7 -28.37 -42.62 -66.12
C MET A 7 -27.02 -42.69 -65.40
N PHE A 8 -26.04 -41.89 -65.85
CA PHE A 8 -24.75 -41.73 -65.17
C PHE A 8 -24.93 -40.77 -63.98
N ILE A 9 -24.79 -41.29 -62.75
CA ILE A 9 -24.78 -40.49 -61.52
C ILE A 9 -23.31 -40.11 -61.24
N SER A 10 -22.98 -38.84 -61.49
CA SER A 10 -21.71 -38.23 -61.07
C SER A 10 -21.76 -37.96 -59.56
N MET A 11 -21.04 -38.78 -58.79
CA MET A 11 -20.88 -38.62 -57.34
C MET A 11 -19.76 -37.61 -57.08
N VAL A 12 -20.13 -36.36 -56.75
CA VAL A 12 -19.19 -35.33 -56.32
C VAL A 12 -18.84 -35.59 -54.85
N PHE A 13 -17.62 -36.08 -54.58
CA PHE A 13 -17.07 -36.13 -53.24
C PHE A 13 -16.65 -34.71 -52.81
N LEU A 14 -17.47 -34.08 -51.96
CA LEU A 14 -17.04 -32.93 -51.16
C LEU A 14 -16.09 -33.44 -50.08
N LEU A 15 -14.79 -33.32 -50.34
CA LEU A 15 -13.77 -33.38 -49.28
C LEU A 15 -13.95 -32.14 -48.42
N ALA A 16 -14.73 -32.27 -47.34
CA ALA A 16 -14.64 -31.34 -46.22
C ALA A 16 -13.27 -31.56 -45.57
N GLY A 17 -12.28 -30.79 -46.02
CA GLY A 17 -11.03 -30.63 -45.29
C GLY A 17 -11.37 -30.08 -43.91
N CYS A 18 -11.19 -30.90 -42.87
CA CYS A 18 -11.20 -30.43 -41.50
C CYS A 18 -9.94 -29.56 -41.34
N GLN A 19 -10.07 -28.25 -41.52
CA GLN A 19 -9.08 -27.30 -41.04
C GLN A 19 -9.04 -27.47 -39.53
N LYS A 20 -7.95 -28.07 -39.03
CA LYS A 20 -7.64 -28.03 -37.61
C LYS A 20 -7.40 -26.55 -37.31
N GLU A 21 -8.38 -25.93 -36.68
CA GLU A 21 -8.32 -24.54 -36.26
C GLU A 21 -7.05 -24.39 -35.42
N ASP A 22 -6.19 -23.42 -35.74
CA ASP A 22 -4.91 -23.12 -35.06
C ASP A 22 -5.21 -22.64 -33.62
N GLN A 23 -5.72 -23.54 -32.78
CA GLN A 23 -6.06 -23.29 -31.39
C GLN A 23 -4.89 -23.74 -30.53
N ILE A 24 -4.34 -22.81 -29.75
CA ILE A 24 -3.26 -23.13 -28.81
C ILE A 24 -3.86 -23.87 -27.61
N SER A 25 -3.24 -24.98 -27.22
CA SER A 25 -3.72 -25.84 -26.13
C SER A 25 -3.70 -25.17 -24.76
N LEU A 26 -2.90 -24.11 -24.59
CA LEU A 26 -2.66 -23.53 -23.28
C LEU A 26 -2.24 -22.06 -23.34
N VAL A 27 -3.06 -21.19 -22.75
CA VAL A 27 -2.70 -19.82 -22.38
C VAL A 27 -2.77 -19.70 -20.88
N ARG A 28 -1.69 -19.23 -20.25
CA ARG A 28 -1.64 -19.06 -18.79
C ARG A 28 -1.16 -17.68 -18.44
N ILE A 29 -1.88 -17.05 -17.52
CA ILE A 29 -1.33 -15.92 -16.78
C ILE A 29 -0.43 -16.53 -15.70
N THR A 30 0.86 -16.25 -15.76
CA THR A 30 1.86 -16.76 -14.81
C THR A 30 2.02 -15.85 -13.60
N TYR A 31 1.67 -14.57 -13.75
CA TYR A 31 1.55 -13.63 -12.67
C TYR A 31 0.52 -12.55 -13.05
N PRO A 32 -0.36 -12.12 -12.14
CA PRO A 32 -0.50 -12.61 -10.77
C PRO A 32 -1.22 -13.96 -10.67
N TYR A 33 -1.54 -14.41 -9.45
CA TYR A 33 -2.39 -15.59 -9.24
C TYR A 33 -3.87 -15.17 -9.15
N ASP A 34 -4.78 -16.07 -9.50
CA ASP A 34 -6.23 -15.82 -9.41
C ASP A 34 -6.67 -15.56 -7.96
N GLY A 35 -7.45 -14.51 -7.76
CA GLY A 35 -7.86 -13.99 -6.45
C GLY A 35 -6.85 -13.07 -5.77
N ALA A 36 -5.74 -12.69 -6.43
CA ALA A 36 -4.76 -11.77 -5.86
C ALA A 36 -5.38 -10.42 -5.46
N VAL A 37 -4.92 -9.86 -4.33
CA VAL A 37 -5.37 -8.56 -3.83
C VAL A 37 -4.28 -7.51 -4.06
N PHE A 38 -4.65 -6.46 -4.78
CA PHE A 38 -3.85 -5.26 -5.01
C PHE A 38 -4.50 -4.05 -4.35
N PHE A 39 -3.70 -3.03 -4.09
CA PHE A 39 -4.15 -1.78 -3.54
C PHE A 39 -4.23 -0.71 -4.61
N LYS A 40 -5.18 0.22 -4.44
CA LYS A 40 -5.42 1.29 -5.39
C LYS A 40 -4.17 2.16 -5.55
N GLY A 41 -3.70 2.30 -6.79
CA GLY A 41 -2.47 3.03 -7.15
C GLY A 41 -1.25 2.14 -7.37
N GLU A 42 -1.33 0.85 -7.05
CA GLU A 42 -0.25 -0.10 -7.35
C GLU A 42 -0.07 -0.29 -8.87
N LYS A 43 1.17 -0.58 -9.26
CA LYS A 43 1.52 -1.06 -10.58
C LYS A 43 1.71 -2.56 -10.49
N VAL A 44 0.89 -3.30 -11.23
CA VAL A 44 0.82 -4.76 -11.21
C VAL A 44 1.35 -5.26 -12.54
N LYS A 45 2.46 -5.98 -12.50
CA LYS A 45 2.93 -6.73 -13.66
C LYS A 45 1.93 -7.86 -13.94
N ILE A 46 1.57 -8.06 -15.20
CA ILE A 46 0.79 -9.19 -15.69
C ILE A 46 1.69 -9.90 -16.69
N SER A 47 2.02 -11.15 -16.42
CA SER A 47 2.92 -11.97 -17.25
C SER A 47 2.13 -13.13 -17.84
N VAL A 48 2.29 -13.35 -19.14
CA VAL A 48 1.57 -14.38 -19.88
C VAL A 48 2.54 -15.37 -20.46
N ASP A 49 2.26 -16.65 -20.23
CA ASP A 49 2.89 -17.76 -20.91
C ASP A 49 1.96 -18.31 -22.00
N ALA A 50 2.47 -18.29 -23.22
CA ALA A 50 1.85 -18.84 -24.42
C ALA A 50 2.83 -19.80 -25.14
N SER A 51 3.69 -20.47 -24.36
CA SER A 51 4.88 -21.22 -24.79
C SER A 51 4.64 -22.36 -25.78
N ASP A 52 3.42 -22.92 -25.85
CA ASP A 52 3.14 -24.06 -26.74
C ASP A 52 3.30 -23.70 -28.25
N GLU A 53 3.15 -22.44 -28.68
CA GLU A 53 3.23 -22.05 -30.11
C GLU A 53 3.78 -20.64 -30.40
N MET A 54 4.90 -20.24 -29.80
CA MET A 54 5.51 -18.90 -30.03
C MET A 54 5.75 -18.52 -31.51
N ALA A 55 5.81 -19.48 -32.44
CA ALA A 55 5.96 -19.20 -33.87
C ALA A 55 4.71 -18.55 -34.51
N ASN A 56 3.51 -18.84 -33.97
CA ASN A 56 2.23 -18.39 -34.52
C ASN A 56 1.65 -17.18 -33.77
N VAL A 57 2.09 -16.93 -32.54
CA VAL A 57 1.62 -15.77 -31.76
C VAL A 57 2.22 -14.48 -32.32
N LYS A 58 1.37 -13.53 -32.71
CA LYS A 58 1.79 -12.19 -33.13
C LYS A 58 1.55 -11.14 -32.06
N GLU A 59 0.50 -11.31 -31.28
CA GLU A 59 0.14 -10.34 -30.25
C GLU A 59 -0.68 -10.96 -29.12
N VAL A 60 -0.57 -10.35 -27.93
CA VAL A 60 -1.35 -10.68 -26.74
C VAL A 60 -2.13 -9.44 -26.30
N GLN A 61 -3.44 -9.55 -26.31
CA GLN A 61 -4.36 -8.52 -25.84
C GLN A 61 -4.62 -8.68 -24.34
N PHE A 62 -4.38 -7.61 -23.60
CA PHE A 62 -4.69 -7.51 -22.18
C PHE A 62 -5.96 -6.67 -22.00
N SER A 63 -6.87 -7.12 -21.14
CA SER A 63 -8.11 -6.44 -20.82
C SER A 63 -8.41 -6.47 -19.33
N VAL A 64 -9.12 -5.46 -18.84
CA VAL A 64 -9.70 -5.39 -17.50
C VAL A 64 -11.18 -5.10 -17.66
N ASP A 65 -12.02 -5.93 -17.04
CA ASP A 65 -13.49 -5.89 -17.13
C ASP A 65 -13.99 -5.85 -18.58
N GLY A 66 -13.35 -6.63 -19.45
CA GLY A 66 -13.67 -6.74 -20.87
C GLY A 66 -13.18 -5.57 -21.73
N LYS A 67 -12.68 -4.49 -21.13
CA LYS A 67 -12.07 -3.37 -21.86
C LYS A 67 -10.62 -3.68 -22.14
N VAL A 68 -10.22 -3.63 -23.42
CA VAL A 68 -8.82 -3.76 -23.82
C VAL A 68 -8.02 -2.58 -23.30
N ILE A 69 -6.93 -2.87 -22.58
CA ILE A 69 -6.05 -1.86 -21.99
C ILE A 69 -4.65 -1.86 -22.60
N PHE A 70 -4.22 -2.98 -23.18
CA PHE A 70 -2.93 -3.08 -23.81
C PHE A 70 -2.89 -4.20 -24.85
N LEU A 71 -1.98 -4.07 -25.80
CA LEU A 71 -1.68 -5.07 -26.80
C LEU A 71 -0.17 -5.18 -26.91
N ASP A 72 0.35 -6.36 -26.57
CA ASP A 72 1.78 -6.65 -26.62
C ASP A 72 2.11 -7.47 -27.86
N GLN A 73 3.08 -7.02 -28.65
CA GLN A 73 3.51 -7.69 -29.88
C GLN A 73 4.91 -8.31 -29.75
N ARG A 74 5.51 -8.26 -28.56
CA ARG A 74 6.90 -8.69 -28.35
C ARG A 74 7.01 -9.56 -27.12
N ALA A 75 7.41 -10.81 -27.33
CA ALA A 75 7.73 -11.71 -26.22
C ALA A 75 8.98 -11.22 -25.45
N PRO A 76 9.05 -11.43 -24.11
CA PRO A 76 8.03 -12.03 -23.25
C PRO A 76 6.79 -11.12 -23.11
N PHE A 77 5.60 -11.72 -23.18
CA PHE A 77 4.34 -10.96 -23.20
C PHE A 77 3.97 -10.48 -21.80
N GLU A 78 4.09 -9.19 -21.58
CA GLU A 78 3.98 -8.58 -20.27
C GLU A 78 3.30 -7.21 -20.33
N TYR A 79 2.52 -6.90 -19.31
CA TYR A 79 1.94 -5.57 -19.16
C TYR A 79 1.96 -5.11 -17.71
N THR A 80 2.31 -3.86 -17.48
CA THR A 80 2.24 -3.24 -16.15
C THR A 80 0.95 -2.43 -16.03
N TRP A 81 -0.06 -3.02 -15.42
CA TRP A 81 -1.35 -2.39 -15.15
C TRP A 81 -1.27 -1.48 -13.92
N THR A 82 -1.77 -0.25 -14.00
CA THR A 82 -1.83 0.68 -12.85
C THR A 82 -3.25 0.74 -12.29
N THR A 83 -3.46 0.32 -11.04
CA THR A 83 -4.79 0.22 -10.42
C THR A 83 -5.38 1.56 -9.96
N GLY A 84 -4.64 2.66 -10.11
CA GLY A 84 -5.04 3.98 -9.60
C GLY A 84 -6.36 4.52 -10.18
N ASN A 85 -6.68 4.14 -11.43
CA ASN A 85 -7.90 4.56 -12.11
C ASN A 85 -9.06 3.57 -11.94
N GLU A 86 -8.85 2.48 -11.21
CA GLU A 86 -9.84 1.44 -11.01
C GLU A 86 -10.67 1.76 -9.76
N ASP A 87 -11.98 1.49 -9.81
CA ASP A 87 -12.77 1.44 -8.57
C ASP A 87 -12.30 0.27 -7.67
N VAL A 88 -12.66 0.36 -6.40
CA VAL A 88 -12.42 -0.73 -5.45
C VAL A 88 -13.37 -1.88 -5.74
N GLY A 89 -12.89 -3.11 -5.66
CA GLY A 89 -13.69 -4.33 -5.84
C GLY A 89 -13.00 -5.39 -6.69
N ILE A 90 -13.78 -6.39 -7.09
CA ILE A 90 -13.32 -7.46 -7.98
C ILE A 90 -13.12 -6.89 -9.39
N ARG A 91 -12.05 -7.31 -10.05
CA ARG A 91 -11.69 -6.97 -11.43
C ARG A 91 -11.40 -8.25 -12.20
N ASN A 92 -11.88 -8.32 -13.44
CA ASN A 92 -11.65 -9.45 -14.32
C ASN A 92 -10.52 -9.10 -15.28
N ILE A 93 -9.36 -9.74 -15.12
CA ILE A 93 -8.27 -9.65 -16.11
C ILE A 93 -8.56 -10.68 -17.19
N GLY A 94 -8.61 -10.23 -18.45
CA GLY A 94 -8.78 -11.10 -19.62
C GLY A 94 -7.58 -11.00 -20.54
N ILE A 95 -7.12 -12.14 -21.04
CA ILE A 95 -6.02 -12.29 -21.99
C ILE A 95 -6.52 -12.98 -23.24
N ARG A 96 -6.24 -12.41 -24.41
CA ARG A 96 -6.41 -13.09 -25.69
C ARG A 96 -5.09 -13.14 -26.44
N VAL A 97 -4.72 -14.33 -26.89
CA VAL A 97 -3.54 -14.56 -27.72
C VAL A 97 -3.99 -14.63 -29.17
N MET A 98 -3.34 -13.87 -30.04
CA MET A 98 -3.81 -13.64 -31.39
C MET A 98 -2.71 -13.88 -32.44
N ASN A 99 -3.14 -14.27 -33.64
CA ASN A 99 -2.34 -14.21 -34.86
C ASN A 99 -3.05 -13.35 -35.89
N SER A 100 -2.52 -12.15 -36.17
CA SER A 100 -2.99 -11.29 -37.26
C SER A 100 -4.52 -11.06 -37.26
N GLY A 101 -5.13 -10.92 -36.07
CA GLY A 101 -6.57 -10.71 -35.89
C GLY A 101 -7.40 -11.96 -35.53
N SER A 102 -6.85 -13.17 -35.68
CA SER A 102 -7.51 -14.42 -35.25
C SER A 102 -7.16 -14.76 -33.80
N VAL A 103 -8.17 -15.06 -32.98
CA VAL A 103 -7.98 -15.54 -31.60
C VAL A 103 -7.49 -16.98 -31.63
N LEU A 104 -6.27 -17.22 -31.15
CA LEU A 104 -5.70 -18.56 -31.01
C LEU A 104 -6.10 -19.20 -29.68
N GLY A 105 -6.28 -18.39 -28.64
CA GLY A 105 -6.66 -18.83 -27.30
C GLY A 105 -6.92 -17.66 -26.36
N GLU A 106 -7.62 -17.94 -25.27
CA GLU A 106 -7.98 -16.94 -24.29
C GLU A 106 -7.97 -17.52 -22.87
N THR A 107 -7.71 -16.66 -21.90
CA THR A 107 -7.73 -17.00 -20.47
C THR A 107 -8.07 -15.76 -19.65
N GLY A 108 -8.39 -15.95 -18.38
CA GLY A 108 -8.65 -14.84 -17.49
C GLY A 108 -8.52 -15.21 -16.04
N MET A 109 -8.53 -14.21 -15.18
CA MET A 109 -8.53 -14.35 -13.74
C MET A 109 -9.32 -13.22 -13.09
N THR A 110 -9.65 -13.42 -11.83
CA THR A 110 -10.19 -12.39 -10.96
C THR A 110 -9.09 -11.86 -10.04
N VAL A 111 -9.08 -10.56 -9.80
CA VAL A 111 -8.25 -9.92 -8.79
C VAL A 111 -9.11 -8.94 -8.00
N LYS A 112 -8.67 -8.54 -6.81
CA LYS A 112 -9.37 -7.52 -6.00
C LYS A 112 -8.51 -6.28 -5.88
N VAL A 113 -9.06 -5.12 -6.22
CA VAL A 113 -8.46 -3.81 -5.90
C VAL A 113 -9.09 -3.32 -4.59
N ASP A 114 -8.28 -3.07 -3.57
CA ASP A 114 -8.72 -2.58 -2.25
C ASP A 114 -8.15 -1.18 -1.96
N SER A 115 -8.83 -0.43 -1.10
CA SER A 115 -8.35 0.85 -0.54
C SER A 115 -8.21 0.77 0.98
N THR A 116 -8.38 -0.43 1.53
CA THR A 116 -8.26 -0.71 2.96
C THR A 116 -7.43 -1.96 3.20
N PHE A 117 -6.89 -2.06 4.41
CA PHE A 117 -6.20 -3.24 4.91
C PHE A 117 -6.71 -3.56 6.31
N THR A 118 -7.18 -4.80 6.53
CA THR A 118 -7.56 -5.28 7.87
C THR A 118 -6.39 -6.03 8.49
N ASP A 119 -5.88 -5.53 9.62
CA ASP A 119 -4.81 -6.16 10.37
C ASP A 119 -5.34 -7.47 11.01
N PRO A 120 -4.78 -8.64 10.65
CA PRO A 120 -5.28 -9.92 11.14
C PRO A 120 -5.03 -10.13 12.64
N ARG A 121 -4.19 -9.31 13.27
CA ARG A 121 -3.82 -9.47 14.69
C ARG A 121 -4.87 -8.90 15.64
N ASP A 122 -5.62 -7.89 15.21
CA ASP A 122 -6.63 -7.21 16.03
C ASP A 122 -7.95 -6.91 15.31
N GLY A 123 -8.06 -7.25 14.02
CA GLY A 123 -9.24 -7.02 13.19
C GLY A 123 -9.46 -5.55 12.82
N ARG A 124 -8.51 -4.65 13.11
CA ARG A 124 -8.66 -3.24 12.80
C ARG A 124 -8.41 -3.01 11.31
N THR A 125 -9.34 -2.32 10.67
CA THR A 125 -9.21 -1.90 9.28
C THR A 125 -8.62 -0.50 9.21
N TYR A 126 -7.57 -0.36 8.40
CA TYR A 126 -6.89 0.89 8.11
C TYR A 126 -7.14 1.29 6.66
N LYS A 127 -7.37 2.57 6.41
CA LYS A 127 -7.26 3.13 5.07
C LYS A 127 -5.82 3.10 4.62
N ILE A 128 -5.62 2.85 3.34
CA ILE A 128 -4.31 2.83 2.71
C ILE A 128 -4.34 3.72 1.48
N ILE A 129 -3.17 4.27 1.16
CA ILE A 129 -2.97 5.21 0.05
C ILE A 129 -1.68 4.86 -0.67
N THR A 130 -1.60 5.22 -1.95
CA THR A 130 -0.34 5.15 -2.69
C THR A 130 0.26 6.55 -2.76
N ILE A 131 1.50 6.71 -2.27
CA ILE A 131 2.29 7.92 -2.46
C ILE A 131 3.58 7.51 -3.16
N GLY A 132 3.77 8.01 -4.38
CA GLY A 132 4.85 7.57 -5.25
C GLY A 132 4.68 6.12 -5.64
N ASP A 133 5.69 5.30 -5.35
CA ASP A 133 5.68 3.88 -5.67
C ASP A 133 5.29 2.98 -4.48
N ASN A 134 5.12 3.56 -3.29
CA ASN A 134 4.85 2.81 -2.07
C ASN A 134 3.40 2.95 -1.60
N VAL A 135 2.89 1.91 -0.96
CA VAL A 135 1.58 1.94 -0.29
C VAL A 135 1.78 2.22 1.20
N TRP A 136 1.06 3.20 1.73
CA TRP A 136 1.15 3.68 3.10
C TRP A 136 -0.17 3.49 3.83
N PHE A 137 -0.10 3.28 5.13
CA PHE A 137 -1.24 3.52 6.00
C PHE A 137 -1.59 5.01 6.03
N ALA A 138 -2.84 5.32 5.71
CA ALA A 138 -3.41 6.66 5.85
C ALA A 138 -3.85 6.97 7.30
N GLU A 139 -3.72 6.01 8.21
CA GLU A 139 -3.95 6.19 9.65
C GLU A 139 -2.75 5.70 10.46
N ASN A 140 -2.59 6.19 11.70
CA ASN A 140 -1.56 5.66 12.59
C ASN A 140 -1.89 4.22 12.98
N LEU A 141 -0.87 3.37 13.10
CA LEU A 141 -1.04 2.00 13.59
C LEU A 141 -1.58 2.02 15.04
N ALA A 142 -2.63 1.25 15.31
CA ALA A 142 -3.25 1.15 16.63
C ALA A 142 -3.07 -0.24 17.27
N TRP A 143 -2.25 -1.12 16.70
CA TRP A 143 -1.99 -2.44 17.27
C TRP A 143 -1.37 -2.33 18.67
N LEU A 144 -2.16 -2.68 19.69
CA LEU A 144 -1.81 -2.51 21.09
C LEU A 144 -1.81 -3.87 21.80
N PRO A 145 -0.69 -4.60 21.81
CA PRO A 145 -0.56 -5.90 22.48
C PRO A 145 -0.37 -5.78 23.99
N ASP A 146 0.19 -4.66 24.46
CA ASP A 146 0.50 -4.36 25.85
C ASP A 146 0.33 -2.86 26.11
N ILE A 147 0.43 -2.42 27.37
CA ILE A 147 0.40 -1.01 27.75
C ILE A 147 1.40 -0.74 28.88
N SER A 148 2.20 0.30 28.72
CA SER A 148 3.21 0.73 29.68
C SER A 148 2.80 2.00 30.40
N GLN A 149 3.35 2.22 31.60
CA GLN A 149 3.17 3.50 32.27
C GLN A 149 3.89 4.60 31.49
N PRO A 150 3.31 5.80 31.35
CA PRO A 150 4.00 6.89 30.66
C PRO A 150 5.31 7.29 31.35
N THR A 151 5.51 6.96 32.62
CA THR A 151 6.76 7.16 33.36
C THR A 151 7.86 6.15 33.02
N GLU A 152 7.53 5.06 32.34
CA GLU A 152 8.46 3.98 31.98
C GLU A 152 9.00 4.21 30.57
N GLY A 153 10.31 4.30 30.42
CA GLY A 153 10.98 4.39 29.13
C GLY A 153 12.12 3.39 29.03
N SER A 154 12.27 2.77 27.86
CA SER A 154 13.39 1.88 27.57
C SER A 154 13.84 2.01 26.12
N ILE A 155 15.14 1.80 25.88
CA ILE A 155 15.70 1.71 24.52
C ILE A 155 15.72 0.27 23.99
N SER A 156 15.52 -0.73 24.86
CA SER A 156 15.60 -2.16 24.52
C SER A 156 14.28 -2.90 24.73
N GLU A 157 13.59 -2.64 25.85
CA GLU A 157 12.29 -3.25 26.15
C GLU A 157 11.19 -2.54 25.35
N LYS A 158 10.19 -3.30 24.91
CA LYS A 158 9.08 -2.74 24.12
C LYS A 158 8.11 -2.03 25.05
N HIS A 159 7.80 -0.77 24.72
CA HIS A 159 6.81 0.02 25.42
C HIS A 159 5.76 0.56 24.46
N TYR A 160 4.53 0.59 24.96
CA TYR A 160 3.35 1.01 24.24
C TYR A 160 2.59 2.00 25.10
N TYR A 161 2.17 3.12 24.51
CA TYR A 161 1.49 4.17 25.24
C TYR A 161 0.23 4.61 24.51
N VAL A 162 -0.71 5.14 25.27
CA VAL A 162 -1.93 5.78 24.76
C VAL A 162 -2.00 7.18 25.36
N ASN A 163 -2.18 8.18 24.48
CA ASN A 163 -2.30 9.57 24.90
C ASN A 163 -3.46 9.75 25.88
N GLY A 164 -3.19 10.31 27.06
CA GLY A 164 -4.20 10.51 28.10
C GLY A 164 -4.67 9.22 28.77
N TYR A 165 -3.85 8.16 28.77
CA TYR A 165 -4.11 6.92 29.50
C TYR A 165 -2.86 6.46 30.26
N SER A 166 -3.00 6.29 31.58
CA SER A 166 -1.95 5.81 32.50
C SER A 166 -2.35 4.53 33.25
N GLY A 167 -3.43 3.85 32.84
CA GLY A 167 -3.79 2.57 33.43
C GLY A 167 -2.90 1.43 32.92
N ASN A 168 -3.11 0.22 33.45
CA ASN A 168 -2.31 -0.97 33.15
C ASN A 168 -3.10 -2.07 32.42
N LEU A 169 -4.27 -1.74 31.85
CA LEU A 169 -5.13 -2.70 31.16
C LEU A 169 -5.37 -2.27 29.71
N VAL A 170 -4.87 -3.07 28.76
CA VAL A 170 -5.08 -2.87 27.32
C VAL A 170 -6.56 -2.70 26.96
N GLN A 171 -7.46 -3.47 27.60
CA GLN A 171 -8.90 -3.36 27.34
C GLN A 171 -9.43 -1.95 27.63
N ASN A 172 -8.99 -1.33 28.73
CA ASN A 172 -9.39 0.02 29.11
C ASN A 172 -8.71 1.07 28.22
N ALA A 173 -7.43 0.86 27.89
CA ALA A 173 -6.71 1.71 26.94
C ALA A 173 -7.44 1.77 25.59
N ARG A 174 -7.98 0.65 25.11
CA ARG A 174 -8.76 0.57 23.85
C ARG A 174 -10.10 1.31 23.90
N GLN A 175 -10.64 1.58 25.09
CA GLN A 175 -11.84 2.40 25.25
C GLN A 175 -11.55 3.90 25.31
N ASN A 176 -10.29 4.29 25.51
CA ASN A 176 -9.88 5.68 25.57
C ASN A 176 -10.16 6.40 24.23
N GLU A 177 -10.67 7.63 24.31
CA GLU A 177 -11.03 8.42 23.13
C GLU A 177 -9.82 8.69 22.23
N ASN A 178 -8.68 9.04 22.83
CA ASN A 178 -7.44 9.28 22.10
C ASN A 178 -6.91 8.02 21.43
N TYR A 179 -7.04 6.83 22.06
CA TYR A 179 -6.68 5.58 21.38
C TYR A 179 -7.53 5.38 20.11
N ARG A 180 -8.85 5.53 20.23
CA ARG A 180 -9.77 5.32 19.09
C ARG A 180 -9.49 6.30 17.95
N LYS A 181 -9.09 7.53 18.29
CA LYS A 181 -8.83 8.64 17.37
C LYS A 181 -7.42 8.62 16.77
N TYR A 182 -6.40 8.36 17.58
CA TYR A 182 -4.99 8.57 17.22
C TYR A 182 -4.17 7.28 17.15
N GLY A 183 -4.69 6.17 17.67
CA GLY A 183 -3.97 4.90 17.78
C GLY A 183 -3.04 4.85 18.99
N ALA A 184 -1.99 4.05 18.87
CA ALA A 184 -1.00 3.85 19.92
C ALA A 184 0.31 4.57 19.58
N LEU A 185 1.11 4.82 20.62
CA LEU A 185 2.47 5.33 20.53
C LEU A 185 3.44 4.24 20.95
N TYR A 186 4.57 4.15 20.26
CA TYR A 186 5.50 3.04 20.40
C TYR A 186 6.89 3.59 20.68
N ASN A 187 7.59 3.03 21.65
CA ASN A 187 9.04 3.26 21.68
C ASN A 187 9.71 2.61 20.46
N TYR A 188 10.97 2.95 20.18
CA TYR A 188 11.62 2.49 18.96
C TYR A 188 11.75 0.95 18.90
N ALA A 189 12.01 0.30 20.05
CA ALA A 189 12.08 -1.16 20.15
C ALA A 189 10.76 -1.85 19.79
N ALA A 190 9.62 -1.28 20.19
CA ALA A 190 8.31 -1.73 19.74
C ALA A 190 8.10 -1.42 18.26
N ALA A 191 8.45 -0.20 17.83
CA ALA A 191 8.11 0.34 16.52
C ALA A 191 8.67 -0.46 15.35
N VAL A 192 9.93 -0.87 15.41
CA VAL A 192 10.59 -1.64 14.35
C VAL A 192 9.98 -3.03 14.12
N THR A 193 9.10 -3.48 15.01
CA THR A 193 8.39 -4.77 14.89
C THR A 193 6.86 -4.63 14.90
N ALA A 194 6.33 -3.41 14.93
CA ALA A 194 4.90 -3.18 15.18
C ALA A 194 4.04 -3.41 13.93
N CYS A 195 4.56 -3.18 12.72
CA CYS A 195 3.76 -3.32 11.50
C CYS A 195 3.33 -4.78 11.24
N PRO A 196 2.12 -4.98 10.66
CA PRO A 196 1.58 -6.31 10.42
C PRO A 196 2.35 -7.07 9.32
N PRO A 197 2.17 -8.40 9.20
CA PRO A 197 2.82 -9.19 8.15
C PRO A 197 2.62 -8.59 6.75
N GLY A 198 3.70 -8.52 5.98
CA GLY A 198 3.69 -7.89 4.64
C GLY A 198 3.79 -6.36 4.66
N TRP A 199 3.87 -5.75 5.85
CA TRP A 199 4.11 -4.32 6.05
C TRP A 199 5.32 -4.12 6.95
N ARG A 200 5.94 -2.94 6.85
CA ARG A 200 7.09 -2.57 7.67
C ARG A 200 7.07 -1.09 8.04
N LEU A 201 7.96 -0.71 8.94
CA LEU A 201 8.22 0.69 9.24
C LEU A 201 9.00 1.32 8.05
N PRO A 202 8.61 2.51 7.57
CA PRO A 202 9.30 3.23 6.50
C PRO A 202 10.66 3.74 6.97
N THR A 203 11.65 3.63 6.11
CA THR A 203 12.98 4.22 6.27
C THR A 203 12.93 5.75 6.17
N ASP A 204 13.99 6.40 6.62
CA ASP A 204 14.15 7.85 6.45
C ASP A 204 14.16 8.27 4.98
N GLU A 205 14.73 7.45 4.10
CA GLU A 205 14.78 7.63 2.65
C GLU A 205 13.38 7.61 2.02
N GLU A 206 12.50 6.70 2.46
CA GLU A 206 11.13 6.62 1.96
C GLU A 206 10.26 7.79 2.44
N TRP A 207 10.53 8.30 3.64
CA TRP A 207 9.94 9.55 4.10
C TRP A 207 10.42 10.74 3.28
N MET A 208 11.72 10.81 2.94
CA MET A 208 12.24 11.85 2.05
C MET A 208 11.61 11.79 0.65
N GLU A 209 11.35 10.58 0.13
CA GLU A 209 10.66 10.42 -1.15
C GLU A 209 9.21 10.92 -1.10
N LEU A 210 8.46 10.59 -0.03
CA LEU A 210 7.13 11.16 0.22
C LEU A 210 7.20 12.70 0.25
N GLU A 211 8.17 13.25 0.98
CA GLU A 211 8.41 14.70 1.12
C GLU A 211 8.71 15.37 -0.22
N ARG A 212 9.54 14.73 -1.06
CA ARG A 212 9.84 15.19 -2.41
C ARG A 212 8.57 15.23 -3.28
N ILE A 213 7.72 14.21 -3.18
CA ILE A 213 6.46 14.11 -3.94
C ILE A 213 5.47 15.21 -3.56
N ILE A 214 5.36 15.52 -2.26
CA ILE A 214 4.49 16.62 -1.80
C ILE A 214 5.12 18.01 -2.04
N GLY A 215 6.35 18.07 -2.58
CA GLY A 215 6.97 19.28 -3.08
C GLY A 215 7.99 19.95 -2.15
N ILE A 216 8.55 19.23 -1.17
CA ILE A 216 9.72 19.75 -0.42
C ILE A 216 10.92 19.80 -1.39
N PRO A 217 11.64 20.93 -1.50
CA PRO A 217 12.76 21.06 -2.44
C PRO A 217 13.89 20.07 -2.16
N GLU A 218 14.51 19.56 -3.24
CA GLU A 218 15.60 18.56 -3.17
C GLU A 218 16.74 18.97 -2.22
N GLY A 219 17.14 20.25 -2.28
CA GLY A 219 18.19 20.81 -1.43
C GLY A 219 17.82 20.93 0.06
N GLU A 220 16.58 20.63 0.44
CA GLU A 220 16.11 20.62 1.83
C GLU A 220 15.89 19.21 2.39
N LEU A 221 15.69 18.19 1.56
CA LEU A 221 15.29 16.84 1.99
C LEU A 221 16.20 16.21 3.04
N THR A 222 17.50 16.50 3.01
CA THR A 222 18.48 15.94 3.95
C THR A 222 18.74 16.83 5.17
N LYS A 223 18.24 18.07 5.18
CA LYS A 223 18.39 19.00 6.31
C LYS A 223 17.63 18.51 7.54
N GLN A 224 18.07 18.95 8.71
CA GLN A 224 17.34 18.79 9.97
C GLN A 224 16.54 20.06 10.28
N GLY A 225 15.48 19.92 11.07
CA GLY A 225 14.52 20.99 11.36
C GLY A 225 13.32 20.97 10.42
N ALA A 226 12.53 22.05 10.50
CA ALA A 226 11.38 22.29 9.62
C ALA A 226 11.84 22.57 8.19
N ARG A 227 11.14 22.00 7.20
CA ARG A 227 11.52 22.03 5.78
C ARG A 227 10.30 22.14 4.90
N GLY A 228 10.45 22.83 3.78
CA GLY A 228 9.32 23.32 3.01
C GLY A 228 8.70 24.57 3.63
N THR A 229 7.71 25.12 2.93
CA THR A 229 7.06 26.40 3.27
C THR A 229 5.56 26.26 3.52
N ASN A 230 4.93 25.17 3.06
CA ASN A 230 3.51 24.87 3.32
C ASN A 230 3.12 23.41 3.00
N GLN A 231 4.09 22.54 2.68
CA GLN A 231 3.84 21.17 2.21
C GLN A 231 3.24 20.28 3.31
N ASP A 232 3.40 20.66 4.58
CA ASP A 232 2.72 20.02 5.70
C ASP A 232 1.19 20.03 5.54
N SER A 233 0.63 21.06 4.91
CA SER A 233 -0.82 21.11 4.63
C SER A 233 -1.30 19.94 3.75
N SER A 234 -0.43 19.41 2.88
CA SER A 234 -0.73 18.28 2.01
C SER A 234 -0.86 16.95 2.76
N VAL A 235 -0.19 16.83 3.91
CA VAL A 235 -0.18 15.60 4.73
C VAL A 235 -1.03 15.71 6.00
N LYS A 236 -1.23 16.92 6.53
CA LYS A 236 -2.18 17.18 7.63
C LYS A 236 -3.60 16.83 7.20
N ALA A 237 -4.35 16.20 8.10
CA ALA A 237 -5.78 15.97 7.91
C ALA A 237 -6.54 17.30 7.77
N THR A 238 -7.72 17.24 7.15
CA THR A 238 -8.64 18.37 7.00
C THR A 238 -9.38 18.73 8.29
N PHE A 239 -9.07 18.05 9.41
CA PHE A 239 -9.69 18.24 10.71
C PHE A 239 -8.71 17.88 11.84
N GLY A 240 -9.05 18.32 13.06
CA GLY A 240 -8.36 17.93 14.29
C GLY A 240 -7.14 18.76 14.67
N TRP A 241 -6.61 19.58 13.76
CA TRP A 241 -5.54 20.54 14.05
C TRP A 241 -6.13 21.92 14.39
N PRO A 242 -5.41 22.77 15.14
CA PRO A 242 -5.74 24.20 15.21
C PRO A 242 -5.79 24.85 13.82
N GLU A 243 -4.83 24.49 12.97
CA GLU A 243 -4.77 24.85 11.55
C GLU A 243 -4.74 23.57 10.70
N ASN A 244 -5.87 23.26 10.07
CA ASN A 244 -6.04 22.04 9.30
C ASN A 244 -5.28 22.10 7.96
N GLY A 245 -4.90 20.92 7.47
CA GLY A 245 -4.38 20.77 6.12
C GLY A 245 -5.48 20.67 5.06
N ASN A 246 -5.05 20.53 3.81
CA ASN A 246 -5.91 20.17 2.68
C ASN A 246 -5.91 18.66 2.40
N ASN A 247 -4.98 17.91 3.00
CA ASN A 247 -4.84 16.46 2.86
C ASN A 247 -4.76 15.96 1.41
N LEU A 248 -4.18 16.73 0.48
CA LEU A 248 -4.09 16.36 -0.93
C LEU A 248 -3.31 15.07 -1.17
N SER A 249 -2.37 14.71 -0.28
CA SER A 249 -1.65 13.43 -0.35
C SER A 249 -2.48 12.22 0.11
N GLY A 250 -3.58 12.45 0.83
CA GLY A 250 -4.35 11.41 1.50
C GLY A 250 -3.73 10.87 2.79
N PHE A 251 -2.53 11.33 3.18
CA PHE A 251 -1.80 10.82 4.35
C PHE A 251 -2.57 10.97 5.67
N THR A 252 -3.44 11.97 5.77
CA THR A 252 -4.40 12.17 6.88
C THR A 252 -3.72 12.13 8.26
N ALA A 253 -2.67 12.94 8.44
CA ALA A 253 -2.02 13.09 9.74
C ALA A 253 -2.92 13.82 10.75
N LEU A 254 -3.11 13.24 11.92
CA LEU A 254 -3.79 13.84 13.07
C LEU A 254 -2.79 14.14 14.19
N PRO A 255 -3.02 15.18 15.03
CA PRO A 255 -2.08 15.59 16.09
C PRO A 255 -2.13 14.63 17.28
N ALA A 256 -1.54 13.44 17.10
CA ALA A 256 -1.51 12.36 18.06
C ALA A 256 -0.57 12.62 19.26
N GLY A 257 0.30 13.62 19.14
CA GLY A 257 1.37 13.87 20.09
C GLY A 257 2.47 12.82 20.04
N TYR A 258 3.14 12.70 21.17
CA TYR A 258 4.20 11.75 21.45
C TYR A 258 4.20 11.44 22.95
N CYS A 259 4.88 10.39 23.36
CA CYS A 259 5.16 10.10 24.76
C CYS A 259 6.64 10.42 25.00
N TRP A 260 6.90 11.33 25.92
CA TRP A 260 8.23 11.52 26.48
C TRP A 260 8.25 10.91 27.87
N PRO A 261 8.79 9.68 28.01
CA PRO A 261 8.69 8.99 29.29
C PRO A 261 9.63 9.57 30.34
N GLY A 262 9.11 9.74 31.55
CA GLY A 262 9.86 10.18 32.74
C GLY A 262 9.05 11.11 33.66
N ASN A 263 9.56 11.32 34.88
CA ASN A 263 8.98 12.25 35.84
C ASN A 263 9.61 13.64 35.66
N TYR A 264 9.03 14.46 34.78
CA TYR A 264 9.55 15.80 34.47
C TYR A 264 8.95 16.92 35.35
N SER A 265 8.04 16.59 36.25
CA SER A 265 7.44 17.51 37.24
C SER A 265 7.51 16.93 38.66
N GLU A 266 7.58 17.83 39.65
CA GLU A 266 7.38 17.49 41.07
C GLU A 266 5.95 17.01 41.37
N ASP A 267 5.01 17.35 40.47
CA ASP A 267 3.67 16.75 40.43
C ASP A 267 3.75 15.36 39.79
N ALA A 268 3.54 14.32 40.59
CA ALA A 268 3.49 12.93 40.14
C ALA A 268 2.40 12.64 39.07
N ASP A 269 1.53 13.62 38.80
CA ASP A 269 0.39 13.55 37.88
C ASP A 269 0.68 14.14 36.47
N SER A 270 1.93 14.45 36.11
CA SER A 270 2.31 14.77 34.72
C SER A 270 3.32 13.75 34.16
N PRO A 271 2.90 12.49 33.91
CA PRO A 271 3.81 11.37 33.71
C PRO A 271 4.31 11.21 32.26
N ALA A 272 3.84 12.03 31.31
CA ALA A 272 4.41 12.19 29.97
C ALA A 272 3.81 13.43 29.28
N VAL A 273 4.60 14.11 28.44
CA VAL A 273 4.09 15.23 27.63
C VAL A 273 3.47 14.68 26.35
N PHE A 274 2.15 14.57 26.34
CA PHE A 274 1.39 14.33 25.12
C PHE A 274 1.07 15.65 24.42
N GLY A 275 1.88 16.05 23.44
CA GLY A 275 1.62 17.28 22.68
C GLY A 275 0.32 17.19 21.87
N SER A 276 -0.73 17.91 22.23
CA SER A 276 -2.02 17.91 21.51
C SER A 276 -2.00 18.67 20.18
N ASN A 277 -0.91 19.39 19.89
CA ASN A 277 -0.78 20.29 18.74
C ASN A 277 0.34 19.84 17.79
N LEU A 278 0.76 18.58 17.87
CA LEU A 278 1.77 18.01 17.01
C LEU A 278 1.51 16.53 16.74
N ALA A 279 2.17 16.00 15.72
CA ALA A 279 2.17 14.58 15.40
C ALA A 279 3.59 14.17 15.03
N SER A 280 4.09 13.09 15.62
CA SER A 280 5.44 12.59 15.36
C SER A 280 5.43 11.11 15.02
N TRP A 281 6.29 10.71 14.09
CA TRP A 281 6.41 9.34 13.61
C TRP A 281 7.84 8.85 13.61
N TRP A 282 8.02 7.60 14.02
CA TRP A 282 9.28 6.90 13.81
C TRP A 282 9.53 6.60 12.34
N THR A 283 10.80 6.63 11.94
CA THR A 283 11.29 5.90 10.76
C THR A 283 12.04 4.65 11.21
N ALA A 284 12.30 3.71 10.30
CA ALA A 284 13.11 2.52 10.55
C ALA A 284 14.61 2.85 10.66
N SER A 285 15.05 4.03 10.24
CA SER A 285 16.47 4.37 10.19
C SER A 285 16.99 4.78 11.58
N SER A 286 17.93 4.00 12.11
CA SER A 286 18.63 4.31 13.35
C SER A 286 19.70 5.38 13.10
N LYS A 287 19.86 6.35 14.03
CA LYS A 287 20.96 7.32 13.98
C LYS A 287 22.20 6.78 14.67
N ASP A 288 22.02 6.20 15.86
CA ASP A 288 23.06 5.58 16.69
C ASP A 288 22.41 4.60 17.69
N ALA A 289 23.14 4.19 18.73
CA ALA A 289 22.64 3.26 19.75
C ALA A 289 21.42 3.81 20.51
N GLU A 290 21.34 5.13 20.71
CA GLU A 290 20.36 5.78 21.59
C GLU A 290 19.25 6.50 20.82
N LYS A 291 19.48 6.89 19.57
CA LYS A 291 18.59 7.76 18.80
C LYS A 291 18.19 7.18 17.45
N ALA A 292 17.00 7.53 17.00
CA ALA A 292 16.47 7.16 15.69
C ALA A 292 15.84 8.35 14.98
N TRP A 293 15.77 8.30 13.65
CA TRP A 293 15.18 9.34 12.84
C TRP A 293 13.66 9.40 13.03
N PHE A 294 13.11 10.61 13.00
CA PHE A 294 11.67 10.84 13.07
C PHE A 294 11.22 11.91 12.07
N ARG A 295 9.90 11.98 11.87
CA ARG A 295 9.21 13.11 11.26
C ARG A 295 8.21 13.71 12.21
N SER A 296 7.99 15.02 12.14
CA SER A 296 6.95 15.67 12.91
C SER A 296 6.27 16.80 12.14
N LEU A 297 4.98 16.96 12.41
CA LEU A 297 4.18 18.11 12.04
C LEU A 297 3.82 18.85 13.33
N ILE A 298 3.94 20.17 13.34
CA ILE A 298 3.72 20.99 14.54
C ILE A 298 2.78 22.14 14.15
N SER A 299 1.80 22.45 14.99
CA SER A 299 0.92 23.60 14.79
C SER A 299 1.73 24.90 14.84
N GLY A 300 1.50 25.81 13.90
CA GLY A 300 2.25 27.08 13.79
C GLY A 300 3.69 26.94 13.27
N VAL A 301 4.08 25.75 12.79
CA VAL A 301 5.35 25.53 12.08
C VAL A 301 5.03 25.03 10.69
N ASP A 302 5.45 25.79 9.68
CA ASP A 302 5.32 25.40 8.28
C ASP A 302 6.27 24.27 7.93
N GLY A 303 5.81 23.36 7.06
CA GLY A 303 6.63 22.28 6.56
C GLY A 303 6.79 21.09 7.52
N VAL A 304 7.69 20.18 7.14
CA VAL A 304 7.88 18.89 7.84
C VAL A 304 9.19 18.88 8.60
N VAL A 305 9.11 18.67 9.91
CA VAL A 305 10.28 18.56 10.79
C VAL A 305 10.92 17.20 10.62
N ARG A 306 12.24 17.18 10.39
CA ARG A 306 13.08 15.98 10.51
C ARG A 306 14.17 16.18 11.55
N GLY A 307 14.42 15.13 12.31
CA GLY A 307 15.53 15.07 13.24
C GLY A 307 15.64 13.67 13.82
N TYR A 308 16.24 13.57 15.00
CA TYR A 308 16.30 12.33 15.76
C TYR A 308 15.80 12.54 17.19
N HIS A 309 15.11 11.54 17.72
CA HIS A 309 14.67 11.48 19.11
C HIS A 309 15.33 10.30 19.84
N PRO A 310 15.45 10.35 21.18
CA PRO A 310 15.82 9.18 21.97
C PRO A 310 14.86 8.03 21.72
N LYS A 311 15.40 6.81 21.54
CA LYS A 311 14.65 5.59 21.23
C LYS A 311 13.64 5.20 22.32
N SER A 312 13.75 5.77 23.51
CA SER A 312 12.79 5.60 24.61
C SER A 312 11.46 6.29 24.38
N TYR A 313 11.39 7.30 23.51
CA TYR A 313 10.18 8.09 23.28
C TYR A 313 9.10 7.28 22.56
N GLY A 314 7.84 7.48 22.91
CA GLY A 314 6.72 6.88 22.19
C GLY A 314 6.27 7.76 21.03
N LEU A 315 6.46 7.33 19.78
CA LEU A 315 5.94 8.04 18.61
C LEU A 315 4.90 7.19 17.86
N SER A 316 4.10 7.83 17.02
CA SER A 316 3.18 7.13 16.12
C SER A 316 3.95 6.35 15.05
N ILE A 317 3.26 5.41 14.41
CA ILE A 317 3.81 4.61 13.30
C ILE A 317 2.89 4.69 12.09
N ARG A 318 3.50 4.75 10.92
CA ARG A 318 2.85 4.59 9.64
C ARG A 318 3.50 3.40 8.96
N CYS A 319 2.70 2.38 8.65
CA CYS A 319 3.23 1.19 8.00
C CYS A 319 3.27 1.41 6.50
N ILE A 320 4.34 0.94 5.86
CA ILE A 320 4.56 0.97 4.43
C ILE A 320 4.65 -0.46 3.90
N ARG A 321 4.23 -0.65 2.65
CA ARG A 321 4.44 -1.88 1.90
C ARG A 321 5.19 -1.54 0.63
N ASP A 322 6.32 -2.21 0.45
CA ASP A 322 7.08 -2.18 -0.79
C ASP A 322 6.24 -2.68 -1.96
N ARG A 323 6.48 -2.12 -3.14
CA ARG A 323 5.97 -2.72 -4.36
C ARG A 323 6.52 -4.14 -4.52
N LYS A 324 5.64 -5.04 -4.99
CA LYS A 324 6.03 -6.32 -5.59
C LYS A 324 6.10 -6.17 -7.11
#